data_AF-A0A7Y2AVC6-F1
#
_entry.id   AF-A0A7Y2AVC6-F1
#
_cell.length_a   1.000
_cell.length_b   1.000
_cell.length_c   1.000
_cell.angle_alpha   90.00
_cell.angle_beta   90.00
_cell.angle_gamma   90.00
#
_symmetry.space_group_name_H-M   'P 1'
#
loop_
_entity.id
_entity.type
_entity.pdbx_description
1 polymer ?
#
loop_
_entity_poly.entity_id
_entity_poly.type
_entity_poly.pdbx_seq_one_letter_code
_entity_poly.pdbx_strand_id
1 'polypeptide(L)'
;VGADTTIIFVPPAFAADAIMEAASAGIKVIITITEGIPIEDMVKTYDYIKDKDCTLVGPNCPGVITPGEAKVGIMPGFVFKKGKVGIVSKSGTLTYEAADQVVRQGLGITTAIGIGGDPIIGTTTKEAVELLINDPETECVVMIGEIGGQLEADAANWYKNSGSKKPIIGFIAGETAPAGRTMGHAGAIVGGSDDTAQAKKAIMRECGINVVDSPAEIGLRVKELIG
;
A
#
# COMPACT_ATOMS: atom_id res chain seq x y z
N VAL A 1 -19.21 15.68 -18.89
CA VAL A 1 -19.08 14.72 -17.77
C VAL A 1 -17.78 15.06 -17.05
N GLY A 2 -17.80 15.21 -15.72
CA GLY A 2 -16.64 15.64 -14.91
C GLY A 2 -16.10 14.49 -14.06
N ALA A 3 -15.65 13.41 -14.70
CA ALA A 3 -14.99 12.32 -13.98
C ALA A 3 -13.66 12.80 -13.41
N ASP A 4 -13.36 12.45 -12.17
CA ASP A 4 -12.16 12.86 -11.42
C ASP A 4 -11.24 11.68 -11.08
N THR A 5 -11.63 10.46 -11.43
CA THR A 5 -10.93 9.22 -11.12
C THR A 5 -10.80 8.36 -12.38
N THR A 6 -9.63 7.74 -12.59
CA THR A 6 -9.39 6.81 -13.69
C THR A 6 -8.69 5.53 -13.22
N ILE A 7 -8.87 4.46 -13.99
CA ILE A 7 -8.18 3.18 -13.83
C ILE A 7 -7.48 2.81 -15.13
N ILE A 8 -6.20 2.45 -15.02
CA ILE A 8 -5.32 2.15 -16.14
C ILE A 8 -5.02 0.66 -16.17
N PHE A 9 -5.44 0.02 -17.27
CA PHE A 9 -5.21 -1.40 -17.60
C PHE A 9 -4.40 -1.60 -18.89
N VAL A 10 -3.90 -0.50 -19.49
CA VAL A 10 -3.19 -0.59 -20.77
C VAL A 10 -1.87 -1.37 -20.60
N PRO A 11 -1.36 -2.03 -21.65
CA PRO A 11 -0.09 -2.74 -21.58
C PRO A 11 1.08 -1.86 -21.10
N PRO A 12 2.16 -2.46 -20.55
CA PRO A 12 3.25 -1.70 -19.91
C PRO A 12 3.89 -0.64 -20.81
N ALA A 13 4.01 -0.94 -22.11
CA ALA A 13 4.57 -0.04 -23.11
C ALA A 13 3.76 1.26 -23.33
N PHE A 14 2.52 1.34 -22.82
CA PHE A 14 1.63 2.49 -22.98
C PHE A 14 1.20 3.11 -21.64
N ALA A 15 1.57 2.48 -20.52
CA ALA A 15 1.02 2.85 -19.21
C ALA A 15 1.56 4.19 -18.69
N ALA A 16 2.83 4.50 -18.96
CA ALA A 16 3.44 5.79 -18.63
C ALA A 16 2.72 6.96 -19.32
N ASP A 17 2.51 6.86 -20.64
CA ASP A 17 1.79 7.87 -21.42
C ASP A 17 0.35 8.03 -20.93
N ALA A 18 -0.34 6.92 -20.62
CA ALA A 18 -1.70 6.96 -20.10
C ALA A 18 -1.79 7.67 -18.72
N ILE A 19 -0.80 7.49 -17.84
CA ILE A 19 -0.73 8.20 -16.55
C ILE A 19 -0.55 9.70 -16.80
N MET A 20 0.41 10.08 -17.64
CA MET A 20 0.70 11.49 -17.95
C MET A 20 -0.49 12.17 -18.64
N GLU A 21 -1.17 11.48 -19.55
CA GLU A 21 -2.40 11.95 -20.20
C GLU A 21 -3.51 12.21 -19.17
N ALA A 22 -3.76 11.25 -18.27
CA ALA A 22 -4.77 11.40 -17.22
C ALA A 22 -4.48 12.59 -16.30
N ALA A 23 -3.22 12.74 -15.87
CA ALA A 23 -2.79 13.87 -15.04
C ALA A 23 -2.94 15.21 -15.78
N SER A 24 -2.59 15.25 -17.08
CA SER A 24 -2.75 16.42 -17.93
C SER A 24 -4.23 16.81 -18.12
N ALA A 25 -5.11 15.82 -18.20
CA ALA A 25 -6.55 16.01 -18.29
C ALA A 25 -7.21 16.48 -16.98
N GLY A 26 -6.44 16.58 -15.88
CA GLY A 26 -6.93 17.05 -14.58
C GLY A 26 -7.64 15.98 -13.74
N ILE A 27 -7.44 14.68 -14.06
CA ILE A 27 -7.92 13.58 -13.22
C ILE A 27 -7.19 13.62 -11.88
N LYS A 28 -7.95 13.52 -10.79
CA LYS A 28 -7.45 13.65 -9.41
C LYS A 28 -6.93 12.34 -8.84
N VAL A 29 -7.53 11.21 -9.18
CA VAL A 29 -7.09 9.90 -8.70
C VAL A 29 -6.83 8.98 -9.90
N ILE A 30 -5.58 8.56 -10.06
CA ILE A 30 -5.11 7.73 -11.16
C ILE A 30 -4.66 6.41 -10.56
N ILE A 31 -5.31 5.31 -10.93
CA ILE A 31 -4.99 3.98 -10.40
C ILE A 31 -4.44 3.10 -11.51
N THR A 32 -3.16 2.76 -11.43
CA THR A 32 -2.48 1.96 -12.47
C THR A 32 -2.27 0.53 -12.00
N ILE A 33 -2.98 -0.39 -12.64
CA ILE A 33 -2.94 -1.82 -12.29
C ILE A 33 -1.75 -2.51 -12.96
N THR A 34 -1.39 -2.06 -14.16
CA THR A 34 -0.36 -2.66 -15.02
C THR A 34 0.97 -2.88 -14.29
N GLU A 35 1.50 -4.09 -14.39
CA GLU A 35 2.81 -4.50 -13.89
C GLU A 35 3.87 -4.48 -15.00
N GLY A 36 5.14 -4.24 -14.65
CA GLY A 36 6.26 -4.38 -15.59
C GLY A 36 6.47 -3.17 -16.48
N ILE A 37 6.03 -1.98 -16.04
CA ILE A 37 6.36 -0.72 -16.70
C ILE A 37 7.88 -0.50 -16.57
N PRO A 38 8.60 -0.16 -17.66
CA PRO A 38 10.03 0.14 -17.56
C PRO A 38 10.31 1.23 -16.52
N ILE A 39 11.34 1.01 -15.68
CA ILE A 39 11.71 1.95 -14.62
C ILE A 39 11.98 3.35 -15.19
N GLU A 40 12.65 3.44 -16.35
CA GLU A 40 12.95 4.71 -17.01
C GLU A 40 11.67 5.50 -17.36
N ASP A 41 10.61 4.80 -17.79
CA ASP A 41 9.34 5.43 -18.12
C ASP A 41 8.61 5.89 -16.85
N MET A 42 8.72 5.12 -15.76
CA MET A 42 8.18 5.54 -14.45
C MET A 42 8.94 6.71 -13.83
N VAL A 43 10.27 6.83 -14.03
CA VAL A 43 11.04 8.03 -13.63
C VAL A 43 10.48 9.27 -14.34
N LYS A 44 10.34 9.20 -15.68
CA LYS A 44 9.77 10.31 -16.48
C LYS A 44 8.34 10.65 -16.04
N THR A 45 7.53 9.62 -15.80
CA THR A 45 6.15 9.77 -15.37
C THR A 45 6.06 10.45 -14.00
N TYR A 46 6.83 9.98 -13.02
CA TYR A 46 6.85 10.55 -11.67
C TYR A 46 7.30 12.01 -11.69
N ASP A 47 8.37 12.31 -12.43
CA ASP A 47 8.85 13.68 -12.60
C ASP A 47 7.82 14.60 -13.26
N TYR A 48 6.99 14.08 -14.18
CA TYR A 48 5.93 14.84 -14.82
C TYR A 48 4.75 15.13 -13.89
N ILE A 49 4.34 14.15 -13.07
CA ILE A 49 3.12 14.26 -12.25
C ILE A 49 3.35 14.88 -10.87
N LYS A 50 4.58 14.92 -10.35
CA LYS A 50 4.86 15.38 -8.97
C LYS A 50 4.39 16.80 -8.66
N ASP A 51 4.31 17.67 -9.67
CA ASP A 51 3.84 19.06 -9.55
C ASP A 51 2.37 19.23 -10.01
N LYS A 52 1.67 18.12 -10.28
CA LYS A 52 0.26 18.10 -10.69
C LYS A 52 -0.62 17.81 -9.47
N ASP A 53 -1.83 18.35 -9.49
CA ASP A 53 -2.84 18.06 -8.47
C ASP A 53 -3.57 16.74 -8.79
N CYS A 54 -2.83 15.64 -8.63
CA CYS A 54 -3.32 14.27 -8.78
C CYS A 54 -2.58 13.29 -7.85
N THR A 55 -3.30 12.25 -7.42
CA THR A 55 -2.78 11.10 -6.68
C THR A 55 -2.64 9.91 -7.64
N LEU A 56 -1.43 9.34 -7.73
CA LEU A 56 -1.19 8.09 -8.46
C LEU A 56 -1.12 6.92 -7.47
N VAL A 57 -1.92 5.87 -7.67
CA VAL A 57 -1.81 4.59 -6.95
C VAL A 57 -1.27 3.52 -7.90
N GLY A 58 -0.26 2.77 -7.48
CA GLY A 58 0.49 1.86 -8.34
C GLY A 58 1.74 2.52 -8.96
N PRO A 59 2.31 1.96 -10.04
CA PRO A 59 1.82 0.82 -10.82
C PRO A 59 1.96 -0.53 -10.11
N ASN A 60 1.70 -1.63 -10.81
CA ASN A 60 1.77 -2.99 -10.28
C ASN A 60 0.98 -3.16 -8.97
N CYS A 61 -0.29 -2.75 -8.98
CA CYS A 61 -1.10 -2.72 -7.79
C CYS A 61 -2.48 -3.34 -8.01
N PRO A 62 -3.14 -3.85 -6.95
CA PRO A 62 -4.49 -4.38 -7.06
C PRO A 62 -5.57 -3.26 -7.10
N GLY A 63 -5.18 -2.00 -6.88
CA GLY A 63 -6.02 -0.81 -6.84
C GLY A 63 -6.49 -0.41 -5.43
N VAL A 64 -7.66 0.24 -5.35
CA VAL A 64 -8.25 0.75 -4.10
C VAL A 64 -9.69 0.26 -3.95
N ILE A 65 -10.09 -0.04 -2.71
CA ILE A 65 -11.47 -0.42 -2.38
C ILE A 65 -11.94 0.20 -1.05
N THR A 66 -13.12 0.81 -1.09
CA THR A 66 -13.89 1.28 0.07
C THR A 66 -15.19 0.47 0.11
N PRO A 67 -15.36 -0.49 1.05
CA PRO A 67 -16.44 -1.46 0.99
C PRO A 67 -17.83 -0.83 1.12
N GLY A 68 -18.73 -1.20 0.20
CA GLY A 68 -20.08 -0.63 0.13
C GLY A 68 -20.15 0.68 -0.64
N GLU A 69 -19.02 1.21 -1.13
CA GLU A 69 -18.97 2.51 -1.81
C GLU A 69 -18.36 2.36 -3.21
N ALA A 70 -17.05 2.11 -3.30
CA ALA A 70 -16.37 2.02 -4.59
C ALA A 70 -15.24 0.99 -4.58
N LYS A 71 -15.01 0.37 -5.74
CA LYS A 71 -13.85 -0.46 -6.02
C LYS A 71 -13.27 -0.08 -7.36
N VAL A 72 -12.02 0.39 -7.34
CA VAL A 72 -11.28 0.76 -8.54
C VAL A 72 -10.02 -0.09 -8.55
N GLY A 73 -10.13 -1.26 -9.17
CA GLY A 73 -9.06 -2.26 -9.19
C GLY A 73 -9.56 -3.68 -9.42
N ILE A 74 -8.66 -4.64 -9.20
CA ILE A 74 -8.87 -6.07 -9.44
C ILE A 74 -9.11 -6.89 -8.15
N MET A 75 -9.21 -6.21 -6.99
CA MET A 75 -9.50 -6.89 -5.72
C MET A 75 -10.86 -7.62 -5.72
N PRO A 76 -10.97 -8.76 -5.00
CA PRO A 76 -12.24 -9.46 -4.82
C PRO A 76 -13.13 -8.75 -3.80
N GLY A 77 -14.05 -7.90 -4.27
CA GLY A 77 -14.86 -7.02 -3.41
C GLY A 77 -15.69 -7.73 -2.32
N PHE A 78 -16.04 -9.01 -2.50
CA PHE A 78 -16.82 -9.77 -1.52
C PHE A 78 -16.06 -10.06 -0.21
N VAL A 79 -14.72 -10.05 -0.25
CA VAL A 79 -13.85 -10.26 0.92
C VAL A 79 -13.92 -9.07 1.88
N PHE A 80 -14.11 -7.87 1.34
CA PHE A 80 -14.09 -6.65 2.12
C PHE A 80 -15.50 -6.32 2.64
N LYS A 81 -15.62 -6.10 3.95
CA LYS A 81 -16.86 -5.64 4.62
C LYS A 81 -16.62 -4.29 5.25
N LYS A 82 -17.61 -3.40 5.25
CA LYS A 82 -17.48 -2.06 5.86
C LYS A 82 -17.17 -2.22 7.35
N GLY A 83 -16.20 -1.46 7.84
CA GLY A 83 -15.83 -1.43 9.25
C GLY A 83 -14.87 -0.26 9.54
N LYS A 84 -13.85 -0.50 10.36
CA LYS A 84 -13.03 0.55 10.98
C LYS A 84 -11.53 0.41 10.77
N VAL A 85 -11.11 -0.55 9.94
CA VAL A 85 -9.70 -0.88 9.74
C VAL A 85 -9.24 -0.42 8.36
N GLY A 86 -8.25 0.46 8.31
CA GLY A 86 -7.56 0.83 7.07
C GLY A 86 -6.51 -0.21 6.71
N ILE A 87 -6.30 -0.49 5.42
CA ILE A 87 -5.22 -1.37 4.96
C ILE A 87 -4.37 -0.64 3.92
N VAL A 88 -3.05 -0.70 4.07
CA VAL A 88 -2.09 -0.35 3.03
C VAL A 88 -1.17 -1.54 2.77
N SER A 89 -0.94 -1.86 1.50
CA SER A 89 -0.07 -2.98 1.14
C SER A 89 0.62 -2.82 -0.22
N LYS A 90 1.85 -3.32 -0.32
CA LYS A 90 2.51 -3.54 -1.61
C LYS A 90 1.97 -4.76 -2.38
N SER A 91 1.45 -5.77 -1.68
CA SER A 91 1.02 -7.04 -2.27
C SER A 91 -0.49 -7.16 -2.40
N GLY A 92 -0.96 -7.48 -3.61
CA GLY A 92 -2.39 -7.71 -3.85
C GLY A 92 -2.96 -8.87 -3.03
N THR A 93 -2.34 -10.04 -3.08
CA THR A 93 -2.86 -11.24 -2.41
C THR A 93 -2.88 -11.12 -0.90
N LEU A 94 -1.82 -10.55 -0.34
CA LEU A 94 -1.71 -10.38 1.09
C LEU A 94 -2.66 -9.28 1.61
N THR A 95 -3.06 -8.31 0.77
CA THR A 95 -4.10 -7.32 1.11
C THR A 95 -5.42 -8.00 1.43
N TYR A 96 -5.92 -8.86 0.55
CA TYR A 96 -7.21 -9.50 0.77
C TYR A 96 -7.15 -10.67 1.76
N GLU A 97 -6.00 -11.31 1.95
CA GLU A 97 -5.79 -12.23 3.08
C GLU A 97 -5.93 -11.51 4.42
N ALA A 98 -5.27 -10.36 4.60
CA ALA A 98 -5.41 -9.54 5.81
C ALA A 98 -6.84 -9.04 6.00
N ALA A 99 -7.50 -8.61 4.93
CA ALA A 99 -8.90 -8.19 4.97
C ALA A 99 -9.82 -9.34 5.42
N ASP A 100 -9.66 -10.55 4.87
CA ASP A 100 -10.44 -11.73 5.25
C ASP A 100 -10.24 -12.07 6.73
N GLN A 101 -8.99 -12.04 7.22
CA GLN A 101 -8.70 -12.29 8.64
C GLN A 101 -9.40 -11.27 9.56
N VAL A 102 -9.33 -9.98 9.23
CA VAL A 102 -10.01 -8.91 10.00
C VAL A 102 -11.53 -9.13 10.00
N VAL A 103 -12.11 -9.44 8.84
CA VAL A 103 -13.55 -9.72 8.72
C VAL A 103 -13.97 -10.94 9.53
N ARG A 104 -13.17 -12.01 9.53
CA ARG A 104 -13.41 -13.21 10.35
C ARG A 104 -13.37 -12.95 11.85
N GLN A 105 -12.66 -11.91 12.29
CA GLN A 105 -12.67 -11.47 13.68
C GLN A 105 -13.93 -10.67 14.07
N GLY A 106 -14.86 -10.44 13.15
CA GLY A 106 -16.08 -9.66 13.37
C GLY A 106 -15.89 -8.16 13.16
N LEU A 107 -14.74 -7.75 12.61
CA LEU A 107 -14.44 -6.37 12.25
C LEU A 107 -14.64 -6.15 10.75
N GLY A 108 -14.21 -5.01 10.23
CA GLY A 108 -14.29 -4.69 8.80
C GLY A 108 -13.34 -3.57 8.39
N ILE A 109 -13.30 -3.30 7.11
CA ILE A 109 -12.36 -2.42 6.44
C ILE A 109 -13.01 -1.06 6.12
N THR A 110 -12.30 0.04 6.34
CA THR A 110 -12.68 1.37 5.85
C THR A 110 -12.28 1.49 4.39
N THR A 111 -10.97 1.55 4.13
CA THR A 111 -10.39 1.57 2.79
C THR A 111 -9.14 0.70 2.76
N ALA A 112 -8.98 -0.10 1.70
CA ALA A 112 -7.75 -0.83 1.41
C ALA A 112 -7.08 -0.22 0.17
N ILE A 113 -5.80 0.12 0.31
CA ILE A 113 -4.96 0.76 -0.70
C ILE A 113 -3.82 -0.18 -1.04
N GLY A 114 -3.88 -0.80 -2.22
CA GLY A 114 -2.73 -1.50 -2.77
C GLY A 114 -1.82 -0.48 -3.47
N ILE A 115 -0.66 -0.17 -2.90
CA ILE A 115 0.23 0.89 -3.42
C ILE A 115 1.14 0.41 -4.55
N GLY A 116 1.37 -0.91 -4.61
CA GLY A 116 2.09 -1.58 -5.68
C GLY A 116 3.48 -2.11 -5.31
N GLY A 117 3.94 -3.07 -6.11
CA GLY A 117 5.20 -3.81 -5.89
C GLY A 117 6.41 -3.27 -6.67
N ASP A 118 6.22 -2.28 -7.54
CA ASP A 118 7.30 -1.76 -8.37
C ASP A 118 8.28 -0.87 -7.58
N PRO A 119 9.53 -0.68 -8.04
CA PRO A 119 10.51 0.15 -7.35
C PRO A 119 10.13 1.65 -7.30
N ILE A 120 9.40 2.12 -8.30
CA ILE A 120 8.88 3.49 -8.39
C ILE A 120 7.37 3.41 -8.46
N ILE A 121 6.72 3.91 -7.40
CA ILE A 121 5.27 3.99 -7.25
C ILE A 121 4.86 5.44 -7.07
N GLY A 122 3.57 5.74 -7.25
CA GLY A 122 3.00 7.04 -6.95
C GLY A 122 2.86 7.27 -5.45
N THR A 123 1.80 6.70 -4.86
CA THR A 123 1.49 6.84 -3.44
C THR A 123 2.38 5.91 -2.63
N THR A 124 3.21 6.48 -1.75
CA THR A 124 4.10 5.75 -0.85
C THR A 124 3.35 5.12 0.33
N THR A 125 3.99 4.17 1.03
CA THR A 125 3.45 3.62 2.29
C THR A 125 3.15 4.72 3.29
N LYS A 126 4.03 5.71 3.44
CA LYS A 126 3.85 6.84 4.37
C LYS A 126 2.58 7.63 4.04
N GLU A 127 2.39 8.01 2.78
CA GLU A 127 1.22 8.80 2.35
C GLU A 127 -0.08 8.02 2.52
N ALA A 128 -0.09 6.72 2.17
CA ALA A 128 -1.25 5.88 2.37
C ALA A 128 -1.57 5.66 3.87
N VAL A 129 -0.56 5.47 4.73
CA VAL A 129 -0.74 5.43 6.19
C VAL A 129 -1.29 6.76 6.69
N GLU A 130 -0.75 7.88 6.23
CA GLU A 130 -1.20 9.22 6.63
C GLU A 130 -2.67 9.46 6.27
N LEU A 131 -3.09 9.10 5.06
CA LEU A 131 -4.50 9.16 4.65
C LEU A 131 -5.40 8.36 5.58
N LEU A 132 -5.04 7.11 5.89
CA LEU A 132 -5.82 6.22 6.75
C LEU A 132 -5.82 6.65 8.22
N ILE A 133 -4.70 7.16 8.73
CA ILE A 133 -4.60 7.69 10.10
C ILE A 133 -5.43 8.96 10.26
N ASN A 134 -5.49 9.81 9.25
CA ASN A 134 -6.27 11.06 9.28
C ASN A 134 -7.76 10.86 9.02
N ASP A 135 -8.17 9.72 8.44
CA ASP A 135 -9.57 9.38 8.26
C ASP A 135 -10.29 9.12 9.61
N PRO A 136 -11.31 9.91 9.99
CA PRO A 136 -12.03 9.72 11.25
C PRO A 136 -12.79 8.39 11.36
N GLU A 137 -13.15 7.72 10.25
CA GLU A 137 -13.80 6.40 10.28
C GLU A 137 -12.81 5.25 10.55
N THR A 138 -11.52 5.48 10.32
CA THR A 138 -10.47 4.51 10.58
C THR A 138 -9.99 4.58 12.02
N GLU A 139 -10.16 3.49 12.78
CA GLU A 139 -9.69 3.35 14.17
C GLU A 139 -8.36 2.59 14.29
N CYS A 140 -7.98 1.84 13.25
CA CYS A 140 -6.76 1.04 13.21
C CYS A 140 -6.24 0.89 11.78
N VAL A 141 -4.93 0.84 11.59
CA VAL A 141 -4.30 0.64 10.27
C VAL A 141 -3.49 -0.64 10.24
N VAL A 142 -3.64 -1.43 9.19
CA VAL A 142 -2.77 -2.57 8.87
C VAL A 142 -1.81 -2.14 7.76
N MET A 143 -0.52 -2.18 8.05
CA MET A 143 0.56 -1.84 7.13
C MET A 143 1.33 -3.10 6.74
N ILE A 144 1.26 -3.47 5.46
CA ILE A 144 1.85 -4.69 4.92
C ILE A 144 2.94 -4.32 3.91
N GLY A 145 4.18 -4.52 4.32
CA GLY A 145 5.35 -4.28 3.50
C GLY A 145 6.05 -5.56 3.06
N GLU A 146 7.20 -5.37 2.42
CA GLU A 146 8.10 -6.43 1.97
C GLU A 146 9.57 -5.96 2.07
N ILE A 147 10.52 -6.84 1.80
CA ILE A 147 11.94 -6.48 1.67
C ILE A 147 12.18 -5.45 0.56
N GLY A 148 13.28 -4.69 0.68
CA GLY A 148 13.73 -3.74 -0.35
C GLY A 148 13.19 -2.32 -0.17
N GLY A 149 14.07 -1.32 -0.30
CA GLY A 149 13.75 0.09 -0.07
C GLY A 149 13.39 0.41 1.39
N GLN A 150 12.96 1.65 1.63
CA GLN A 150 12.77 2.20 2.99
C GLN A 150 11.33 2.67 3.29
N LEU A 151 10.36 2.41 2.41
CA LEU A 151 9.01 2.97 2.51
C LEU A 151 8.32 2.68 3.86
N GLU A 152 8.48 1.48 4.41
CA GLU A 152 7.89 1.10 5.70
C GLU A 152 8.63 1.72 6.90
N ALA A 153 9.95 1.88 6.80
CA ALA A 153 10.76 2.56 7.80
C ALA A 153 10.42 4.06 7.84
N ASP A 154 10.25 4.70 6.68
CA ASP A 154 9.84 6.09 6.55
C ASP A 154 8.43 6.32 7.12
N ALA A 155 7.49 5.41 6.81
CA ALA A 155 6.14 5.45 7.37
C ALA A 155 6.15 5.29 8.90
N ALA A 156 6.99 4.41 9.43
CA ALA A 156 7.13 4.19 10.87
C ALA A 156 7.69 5.42 11.59
N ASN A 157 8.77 6.01 11.05
CA ASN A 157 9.36 7.23 11.60
C ASN A 157 8.39 8.41 11.54
N TRP A 158 7.64 8.56 10.45
CA TRP A 158 6.57 9.55 10.35
C TRP A 158 5.50 9.32 11.42
N TYR A 159 5.01 8.09 11.57
CA TYR A 159 3.96 7.76 12.54
C TYR A 159 4.37 8.10 13.97
N LYS A 160 5.61 7.78 14.37
CA LYS A 160 6.18 8.13 15.68
C LYS A 160 6.11 9.64 15.96
N ASN A 161 6.30 10.47 14.93
CA ASN A 161 6.29 11.92 15.02
C ASN A 161 4.90 12.55 14.78
N SER A 162 3.94 11.80 14.25
CA SER A 162 2.59 12.29 13.89
C SER A 162 1.74 12.71 15.09
N GLY A 163 2.05 12.21 16.29
CA GLY A 163 1.23 12.40 17.50
C GLY A 163 -0.04 11.53 17.54
N SER A 164 -0.33 10.75 16.49
CA SER A 164 -1.47 9.85 16.44
C SER A 164 -1.41 8.77 17.52
N LYS A 165 -2.59 8.33 17.95
CA LYS A 165 -2.79 7.21 18.91
C LYS A 165 -3.49 6.02 18.29
N LYS A 166 -3.90 6.10 17.02
CA LYS A 166 -4.54 4.99 16.32
C LYS A 166 -3.51 3.87 16.10
N PRO A 167 -3.75 2.64 16.58
CA PRO A 167 -2.79 1.57 16.46
C PRO A 167 -2.52 1.22 14.99
N ILE A 168 -1.23 1.01 14.69
CA ILE A 168 -0.79 0.39 13.44
C ILE A 168 -0.34 -1.05 13.75
N ILE A 169 -0.82 -2.02 12.97
CA ILE A 169 -0.29 -3.38 12.88
C ILE A 169 0.64 -3.45 11.68
N GLY A 170 1.82 -4.01 11.87
CA GLY A 170 2.83 -4.12 10.83
C GLY A 170 3.14 -5.57 10.47
N PHE A 171 3.28 -5.87 9.18
CA PHE A 171 3.88 -7.12 8.71
C PHE A 171 4.86 -6.84 7.57
N ILE A 172 6.01 -7.52 7.56
CA ILE A 172 7.00 -7.43 6.49
C ILE A 172 7.25 -8.81 5.91
N ALA A 173 6.91 -8.98 4.62
CA ALA A 173 7.18 -10.21 3.87
C ALA A 173 8.67 -10.34 3.49
N GLY A 174 9.11 -11.57 3.22
CA GLY A 174 10.44 -11.84 2.66
C GLY A 174 11.56 -12.07 3.68
N GLU A 175 11.24 -12.43 4.92
CA GLU A 175 12.24 -12.64 5.99
C GLU A 175 13.29 -13.72 5.66
N THR A 176 12.91 -14.72 4.87
CA THR A 176 13.77 -15.82 4.43
C THR A 176 14.39 -15.59 3.05
N ALA A 177 14.26 -14.38 2.49
CA ALA A 177 14.79 -14.07 1.17
C ALA A 177 16.33 -14.01 1.19
N PRO A 178 17.02 -14.61 0.21
CA PRO A 178 18.46 -14.49 0.08
C PRO A 178 18.85 -13.06 -0.38
N ALA A 179 19.98 -12.56 0.12
CA ALA A 179 20.50 -11.25 -0.27
C ALA A 179 20.78 -11.17 -1.79
N GLY A 180 20.52 -10.01 -2.40
CA GLY A 180 20.79 -9.77 -3.82
C GLY A 180 19.87 -10.48 -4.82
N ARG A 181 18.77 -11.11 -4.36
CA ARG A 181 17.79 -11.76 -5.23
C ARG A 181 16.45 -11.03 -5.21
N THR A 182 15.89 -10.76 -6.39
CA THR A 182 14.53 -10.25 -6.55
C THR A 182 13.50 -11.33 -6.25
N MET A 183 12.48 -10.99 -5.45
CA MET A 183 11.42 -11.92 -5.02
C MET A 183 10.06 -11.52 -5.61
N GLY A 184 9.73 -12.02 -6.80
CA GLY A 184 8.44 -11.77 -7.46
C GLY A 184 8.31 -10.33 -7.94
N HIS A 185 7.94 -9.41 -7.04
CA HIS A 185 7.87 -7.98 -7.33
C HIS A 185 9.25 -7.40 -7.66
N ALA A 186 9.30 -6.49 -8.63
CA ALA A 186 10.53 -5.85 -9.05
C ALA A 186 11.21 -5.02 -7.93
N GLY A 187 10.42 -4.46 -6.99
CA GLY A 187 10.93 -3.73 -5.84
C GLY A 187 11.43 -4.61 -4.68
N ALA A 188 11.17 -5.92 -4.70
CA ALA A 188 11.49 -6.84 -3.61
C ALA A 188 12.93 -7.36 -3.70
N ILE A 189 13.91 -6.47 -3.58
CA ILE A 189 15.35 -6.78 -3.59
C ILE A 189 16.07 -6.13 -2.41
N VAL A 190 16.86 -6.90 -1.67
CA VAL A 190 17.69 -6.40 -0.57
C VAL A 190 18.97 -5.78 -1.13
N GLY A 191 19.07 -4.45 -1.11
CA GLY A 191 20.23 -3.69 -1.60
C GLY A 191 21.22 -3.30 -0.49
N GLY A 192 20.74 -3.09 0.73
CA GLY A 192 21.54 -2.78 1.92
C GLY A 192 21.09 -3.50 3.19
N SER A 193 21.83 -3.29 4.29
CA SER A 193 21.50 -3.88 5.61
C SER A 193 20.12 -3.46 6.12
N ASP A 194 19.73 -2.22 5.80
CA ASP A 194 18.51 -1.59 6.30
C ASP A 194 17.29 -1.98 5.45
N ASP A 195 17.50 -2.63 4.30
CA ASP A 195 16.43 -3.09 3.40
C ASP A 195 15.88 -4.47 3.78
N THR A 196 16.53 -5.13 4.76
CA THR A 196 16.12 -6.46 5.25
C THR A 196 14.80 -6.40 6.00
N ALA A 197 14.05 -7.50 5.97
CA ALA A 197 12.81 -7.60 6.72
C ALA A 197 13.05 -7.39 8.22
N GLN A 198 14.15 -7.92 8.75
CA GLN A 198 14.53 -7.81 10.15
C GLN A 198 14.82 -6.36 10.55
N ALA A 199 15.56 -5.61 9.73
CA ALA A 199 15.84 -4.20 9.98
C ALA A 199 14.53 -3.37 9.97
N LYS A 200 13.68 -3.56 8.97
CA LYS A 200 12.37 -2.88 8.89
C LYS A 200 11.49 -3.20 10.11
N LYS A 201 11.38 -4.48 10.47
CA LYS A 201 10.62 -4.91 11.66
C LYS A 201 11.16 -4.25 12.94
N ALA A 202 12.49 -4.14 13.10
CA ALA A 202 13.09 -3.47 14.25
C ALA A 202 12.72 -1.98 14.31
N ILE A 203 12.90 -1.24 13.21
CA ILE A 203 12.55 0.18 13.10
C ILE A 203 11.05 0.40 13.40
N MET A 204 10.19 -0.44 12.82
CA MET A 204 8.74 -0.37 13.04
C MET A 204 8.39 -0.57 14.52
N ARG A 205 8.99 -1.55 15.21
CA ARG A 205 8.79 -1.77 16.65
C ARG A 205 9.29 -0.58 17.48
N GLU A 206 10.44 -0.02 17.17
CA GLU A 206 10.99 1.19 17.84
C GLU A 206 10.14 2.45 17.64
N CYS A 207 9.31 2.46 16.59
CA CYS A 207 8.33 3.51 16.31
C CYS A 207 6.94 3.25 16.92
N GLY A 208 6.79 2.16 17.69
CA GLY A 208 5.53 1.83 18.36
C GLY A 208 4.51 1.12 17.46
N ILE A 209 4.93 0.58 16.31
CA ILE A 209 4.07 -0.25 15.47
C ILE A 209 3.99 -1.66 16.06
N ASN A 210 2.79 -2.23 16.06
CA ASN A 210 2.50 -3.59 16.52
C ASN A 210 2.88 -4.60 15.43
N VAL A 211 4.17 -4.93 15.34
CA VAL A 211 4.67 -5.85 14.31
C VAL A 211 4.34 -7.30 14.65
N VAL A 212 3.65 -7.99 13.73
CA VAL A 212 3.44 -9.45 13.77
C VAL A 212 4.50 -10.17 12.95
N ASP A 213 4.88 -11.36 13.39
CA ASP A 213 5.90 -12.15 12.69
C ASP A 213 5.29 -13.11 11.67
N SER A 214 4.07 -13.57 11.91
CA SER A 214 3.31 -14.40 10.98
C SER A 214 2.22 -13.59 10.26
N PRO A 215 2.05 -13.75 8.93
CA PRO A 215 0.94 -13.11 8.22
C PRO A 215 -0.44 -13.63 8.69
N ALA A 216 -0.49 -14.79 9.34
CA ALA A 216 -1.73 -15.37 9.86
C ALA A 216 -2.23 -14.70 11.16
N GLU A 217 -1.40 -13.86 11.78
CA GLU A 217 -1.71 -13.21 13.07
C GLU A 217 -2.30 -11.81 12.90
N ILE A 218 -2.36 -11.28 11.67
CA ILE A 218 -2.77 -9.90 11.40
C ILE A 218 -4.16 -9.63 11.96
N GLY A 219 -5.16 -10.42 11.57
CA GLY A 219 -6.54 -10.19 12.01
C GLY A 219 -6.72 -10.36 13.51
N LEU A 220 -6.08 -11.36 14.12
CA LEU A 220 -6.11 -11.57 15.57
C LEU A 220 -5.52 -10.35 16.30
N ARG A 221 -4.37 -9.84 15.83
CA ARG A 221 -3.73 -8.67 16.44
C ARG A 221 -4.58 -7.41 16.32
N VAL A 222 -5.30 -7.23 15.20
CA VAL A 222 -6.27 -6.14 15.07
C VAL A 222 -7.35 -6.25 16.16
N LYS A 223 -7.94 -7.44 16.34
CA LYS A 223 -8.97 -7.67 17.36
C LYS A 223 -8.49 -7.38 18.78
N GLU A 224 -7.27 -7.76 19.12
CA GLU A 224 -6.70 -7.47 20.45
C GLU A 224 -6.58 -5.97 20.76
N LEU A 225 -6.42 -5.14 19.72
CA LEU A 225 -6.17 -3.70 19.88
C LEU A 225 -7.45 -2.86 19.86
N ILE A 226 -8.48 -3.28 19.11
CA ILE A 226 -9.70 -2.48 18.89
C ILE A 226 -11.02 -3.25 19.00
N GLY A 227 -10.98 -4.55 19.32
CA GLY A 227 -12.14 -5.44 19.39
C GLY A 227 -12.69 -5.69 20.79
#